data_AF-A0A7C9DAN3-F1
#
_entry.id   AF-A0A7C9DAN3-F1
#
_cell.length_a   1.000
_cell.length_b   1.000
_cell.length_c   1.000
_cell.angle_alpha   90.00
_cell.angle_beta   90.00
_cell.angle_gamma   90.00
#
_symmetry.space_group_name_H-M   'P 1'
#
loop_
_entity.id
_entity.type
_entity.pdbx_description
1 polymer ?
#
loop_
_entity_poly.entity_id
_entity_poly.type
_entity_poly.pdbx_seq_one_letter_code
_entity_poly.pdbx_strand_id
1 'polypeptide(L)'
;MTIRKINSPLPLVSLFSLFLFHPMSTTTTSAIGIRMSHIHQHKFAFREAPAFVNSDTCGSSLKDNINIAMTLDENYLRGTMAAVFSIMQHSTCPENFVFHFLSAKYEPKIYNSINS
;
A
#
# COMPACT_ATOMS: atom_id res chain seq x y z
N MET A 1 -14.03 18.59 -49.44
CA MET A 1 -13.43 17.67 -48.44
C MET A 1 -14.50 17.36 -47.41
N THR A 2 -15.27 16.29 -47.61
CA THR A 2 -16.41 15.90 -46.76
C THR A 2 -16.03 14.70 -45.92
N ILE A 3 -15.90 14.91 -44.61
CA ILE A 3 -15.64 13.87 -43.60
C ILE A 3 -16.95 13.10 -43.38
N ARG A 4 -16.98 11.82 -43.77
CA ARG A 4 -18.08 10.90 -43.44
C ARG A 4 -17.91 10.44 -41.99
N LYS A 5 -18.90 10.77 -41.16
CA LYS A 5 -19.08 10.27 -39.79
C LYS A 5 -19.40 8.77 -39.85
N ILE A 6 -18.54 7.93 -39.30
CA ILE A 6 -18.80 6.48 -39.16
C ILE A 6 -19.40 6.26 -37.76
N ASN A 7 -20.74 6.30 -37.69
CA ASN A 7 -21.48 5.79 -36.53
C ASN A 7 -21.86 4.33 -36.83
N SER A 8 -21.16 3.37 -36.24
CA SER A 8 -21.61 1.98 -36.21
C SER A 8 -21.29 1.35 -34.83
N PRO A 9 -22.29 0.78 -34.12
CA PRO A 9 -22.11 0.20 -32.79
C PRO A 9 -21.49 -1.21 -32.80
N LEU A 10 -21.06 -1.69 -33.98
CA LEU A 10 -20.60 -3.06 -34.16
C LEU A 10 -19.29 -3.44 -33.42
N PRO A 11 -18.30 -2.55 -33.13
CA PRO A 11 -17.07 -3.02 -32.47
C PRO A 11 -17.27 -3.31 -30.98
N LEU A 12 -18.27 -2.69 -30.33
CA LEU A 12 -18.55 -2.89 -28.89
C LEU A 12 -19.27 -4.20 -28.59
N VAL A 13 -20.18 -4.63 -29.47
CA VAL A 13 -20.91 -5.91 -29.31
C VAL A 13 -19.96 -7.09 -29.49
N SER A 14 -18.99 -6.99 -30.41
CA SER A 14 -17.97 -8.02 -30.62
C SER A 14 -17.04 -8.18 -29.40
N LEU A 15 -16.70 -7.08 -28.72
CA LEU A 15 -15.89 -7.09 -27.50
C LEU A 15 -16.65 -7.72 -26.31
N PHE A 16 -17.96 -7.49 -26.21
CA PHE A 16 -18.80 -8.06 -25.16
C PHE A 16 -18.94 -9.58 -25.29
N SER A 17 -19.07 -10.10 -26.52
CA SER A 17 -19.16 -11.55 -26.78
C SER A 17 -17.89 -12.31 -26.40
N LEU A 18 -16.70 -11.69 -26.48
CA LEU A 18 -15.44 -12.33 -26.07
C LEU A 18 -15.34 -12.52 -24.55
N PHE A 19 -16.01 -11.67 -23.75
CA PHE A 19 -16.06 -11.82 -22.30
C PHE A 19 -16.97 -12.98 -21.84
N LEU A 20 -18.01 -13.34 -22.61
CA LEU A 20 -18.97 -14.38 -22.22
C LEU A 20 -18.51 -15.82 -22.49
N PHE A 21 -17.48 -16.03 -23.33
CA PHE A 21 -17.01 -17.37 -23.70
C PHE A 21 -15.67 -17.77 -23.06
N HIS A 22 -15.14 -17.02 -22.08
CA HIS A 22 -14.02 -17.51 -21.29
C HIS A 22 -14.52 -18.53 -20.27
N PRO A 23 -14.09 -19.81 -20.33
CA PRO A 23 -14.35 -20.74 -19.25
C PRO A 23 -13.66 -20.21 -17.99
N MET A 24 -14.46 -19.90 -16.97
CA MET A 24 -13.95 -19.60 -15.63
C MET A 24 -13.24 -20.87 -15.15
N SER A 25 -11.92 -20.90 -15.25
CA SER A 25 -11.11 -21.94 -14.62
C SER A 25 -11.34 -21.81 -13.11
N THR A 26 -12.26 -22.63 -12.58
CA THR A 26 -12.43 -22.84 -11.16
C THR A 26 -11.16 -23.49 -10.65
N THR A 27 -10.23 -22.67 -10.18
CA THR A 27 -9.12 -23.16 -9.38
C THR A 27 -9.76 -23.67 -8.09
N THR A 28 -9.83 -24.98 -7.93
CA THR A 28 -10.11 -25.61 -6.64
C THR A 28 -9.09 -25.05 -5.67
N THR A 29 -9.51 -24.09 -4.85
CA THR A 29 -8.71 -23.62 -3.73
C THR A 29 -8.77 -24.76 -2.74
N SER A 30 -7.83 -25.71 -2.87
CA SER A 30 -7.43 -26.53 -1.74
C SER A 30 -7.23 -25.54 -0.60
N ALA A 31 -8.00 -25.71 0.48
CA ALA A 31 -7.76 -24.99 1.71
C ALA A 31 -6.37 -25.42 2.20
N ILE A 32 -5.34 -24.76 1.67
CA ILE A 32 -4.02 -24.74 2.25
C ILE A 32 -4.27 -24.00 3.55
N GLY A 33 -4.56 -24.77 4.60
CA GLY A 33 -4.42 -24.27 5.95
C GLY A 33 -3.08 -23.56 5.98
N ILE A 34 -3.09 -22.27 6.28
CA ILE A 34 -1.87 -21.50 6.42
C ILE A 34 -1.12 -22.18 7.56
N ARG A 35 -0.27 -23.14 7.20
CA ARG A 35 0.85 -23.49 8.05
C ARG A 35 1.59 -22.17 8.11
N MET A 36 1.48 -21.48 9.24
CA MET A 36 2.44 -20.49 9.66
C MET A 36 3.74 -21.27 9.74
N SER A 37 4.40 -21.45 8.59
CA SER A 37 5.76 -21.93 8.55
C SER A 37 6.47 -20.99 9.48
N HIS A 38 7.13 -21.57 10.47
CA HIS A 38 7.99 -20.84 11.37
C HIS A 38 9.03 -20.18 10.48
N ILE A 39 8.75 -18.96 10.02
CA ILE A 39 9.63 -18.22 9.13
C ILE A 39 10.88 -18.07 9.95
N HIS A 40 11.93 -18.78 9.50
CA HIS A 40 13.30 -18.54 9.94
C HIS A 40 13.44 -17.05 10.14
N GLN A 41 13.90 -16.61 11.31
CA GLN A 41 14.13 -15.20 11.64
C GLN A 41 15.04 -14.56 10.58
N HIS A 42 14.47 -14.21 9.44
CA HIS A 42 15.07 -13.32 8.49
C HIS A 42 15.02 -12.00 9.22
N LYS A 43 16.18 -11.57 9.71
CA LYS A 43 16.38 -10.17 10.04
C LYS A 43 16.05 -9.39 8.78
N PHE A 44 14.83 -8.88 8.68
CA PHE A 44 14.47 -7.95 7.64
C PHE A 44 15.23 -6.67 7.97
N ALA A 45 16.36 -6.47 7.29
CA ALA A 45 17.05 -5.19 7.32
C ALA A 45 16.19 -4.22 6.51
N PHE A 46 15.56 -3.28 7.22
CA PHE A 46 14.88 -2.17 6.56
C PHE A 46 15.96 -1.28 5.94
N ARG A 47 15.76 -0.91 4.67
CA ARG A 47 16.55 0.12 4.04
C ARG A 47 15.90 1.45 4.35
N GLU A 48 16.70 2.40 4.80
CA GLU A 48 16.25 3.76 5.01
C GLU A 48 15.73 4.35 3.69
N ALA A 49 14.59 5.01 3.77
CA ALA A 49 14.01 5.70 2.62
C ALA A 49 14.80 6.97 2.31
N PRO A 50 14.70 7.50 1.08
CA PRO A 50 15.14 8.87 0.82
C PRO A 50 14.42 9.87 1.71
N ALA A 51 15.03 11.03 1.98
CA ALA A 51 14.35 12.12 2.66
C ALA A 51 13.21 12.67 1.80
N PHE A 52 12.06 12.88 2.42
CA PHE A 52 10.90 13.52 1.81
C PHE A 52 10.79 14.96 2.30
N VAL A 53 10.59 15.90 1.38
CA VAL A 53 10.61 17.34 1.67
C VAL A 53 9.29 17.96 1.24
N ASN A 54 8.82 18.94 2.01
CA ASN A 54 7.64 19.72 1.69
C ASN A 54 7.78 20.52 0.38
N SER A 55 6.64 20.73 -0.27
CA SER A 55 6.52 21.79 -1.28
C SER A 55 6.57 23.17 -0.63
N ASP A 56 6.86 24.17 -1.44
CA ASP A 56 6.75 25.61 -1.15
C ASP A 56 5.37 26.08 -0.68
N THR A 57 4.31 25.31 -0.94
CA THR A 57 2.92 25.63 -0.56
C THR A 57 2.55 25.17 0.85
N CYS A 58 3.43 24.46 1.56
CA CYS A 58 3.14 23.86 2.86
C CYS A 58 3.23 24.89 4.00
N GLY A 59 2.28 24.82 4.93
CA GLY A 59 2.33 25.59 6.16
C GLY A 59 3.28 24.98 7.19
N SER A 60 3.96 25.83 7.97
CA SER A 60 4.90 25.42 9.03
C SER A 60 4.34 25.57 10.45
N SER A 61 3.05 25.89 10.57
CA SER A 61 2.41 26.04 11.88
C SER A 61 2.01 24.67 12.42
N LEU A 62 1.95 24.53 13.75
CA LEU A 62 1.44 23.30 14.41
C LEU A 62 0.02 22.89 13.99
N LYS A 63 -0.76 23.83 13.42
CA LYS A 63 -2.12 23.58 12.91
C LYS A 63 -2.12 22.83 11.58
N ASP A 64 -1.00 22.86 10.87
CA ASP A 64 -0.81 22.19 9.58
C ASP A 64 -0.35 20.74 9.76
N ASN A 65 -0.11 20.32 11.01
CA ASN A 65 0.30 18.96 11.34
C ASN A 65 -0.86 17.97 11.21
N ILE A 66 -0.59 16.86 10.54
CA ILE A 66 -1.54 15.77 10.33
C ILE A 66 -1.14 14.61 11.22
N ASN A 67 -1.95 14.32 12.24
CA ASN A 67 -1.68 13.23 13.18
C ASN A 67 -2.32 11.93 12.66
N ILE A 68 -1.52 10.89 12.51
CA ILE A 68 -1.96 9.57 12.07
C ILE A 68 -1.69 8.58 13.20
N ALA A 69 -2.72 7.88 13.66
CA ALA A 69 -2.59 6.77 14.60
C ALA A 69 -2.74 5.43 13.87
N MET A 70 -1.77 4.52 14.07
CA MET A 70 -1.75 3.20 13.45
C MET A 70 -1.45 2.13 14.50
N THR A 71 -2.04 0.95 14.35
CA THR A 71 -1.68 -0.22 15.16
C THR A 71 -0.39 -0.86 14.64
N LEU A 72 0.46 -1.35 15.54
CA LEU A 72 1.73 -1.98 15.20
C LEU A 72 1.97 -3.26 16.03
N ASP A 73 2.18 -4.37 15.32
CA ASP A 73 2.71 -5.62 15.87
C ASP A 73 3.79 -6.22 14.94
N GLU A 74 4.41 -7.32 15.35
CA GLU A 74 5.49 -7.98 14.61
C GLU A 74 5.05 -8.40 13.19
N ASN A 75 3.82 -8.89 13.04
CA ASN A 75 3.32 -9.41 11.77
C ASN A 75 2.93 -8.28 10.81
N TYR A 76 2.57 -7.10 11.33
CA TYR A 76 2.21 -5.95 10.53
C TYR A 76 3.35 -4.97 10.27
N LEU A 77 4.52 -5.09 10.91
CA LEU A 77 5.64 -4.14 10.77
C LEU A 77 5.98 -3.82 9.31
N ARG A 78 6.16 -4.85 8.46
CA ARG A 78 6.47 -4.67 7.03
C ARG A 78 5.36 -3.92 6.29
N GLY A 79 4.09 -4.27 6.56
CA GLY A 79 2.93 -3.64 5.94
C GLY A 79 2.77 -2.19 6.39
N THR A 80 2.92 -1.94 7.68
CA THR A 80 2.83 -0.60 8.28
C THR A 80 3.92 0.32 7.73
N MET A 81 5.17 -0.13 7.62
CA MET A 81 6.25 0.69 7.03
C MET A 81 6.00 0.98 5.55
N ALA A 82 5.44 0.03 4.78
CA ALA A 82 5.05 0.27 3.39
C ALA A 82 3.91 1.30 3.28
N ALA A 83 2.95 1.29 4.22
CA ALA A 83 1.88 2.27 4.28
C ALA A 83 2.41 3.67 4.61
N VAL A 84 3.30 3.79 5.60
CA VAL A 84 3.97 5.05 5.95
C VAL A 84 4.73 5.61 4.74
N PHE A 85 5.53 4.76 4.07
CA PHE A 85 6.27 5.15 2.87
C PHE A 85 5.33 5.63 1.75
N SER A 86 4.23 4.92 1.52
CA SER A 86 3.23 5.30 0.51
C SER A 86 2.58 6.66 0.82
N ILE A 87 2.26 6.91 2.09
CA ILE A 87 1.72 8.21 2.54
C ILE A 87 2.72 9.32 2.24
N MET A 88 3.99 9.15 2.63
CA MET A 88 5.03 10.16 2.40
C MET A 88 5.27 10.40 0.91
N GLN A 89 5.32 9.34 0.10
CA GLN A 89 5.57 9.44 -1.34
C GLN A 89 4.45 10.13 -2.12
N HIS A 90 3.21 10.04 -1.64
CA HIS A 90 2.04 10.59 -2.32
C HIS A 90 1.48 11.87 -1.66
N SER A 91 2.24 12.49 -0.77
CA SER A 91 1.85 13.74 -0.11
C SER A 91 2.64 14.93 -0.61
N THR A 92 1.98 16.10 -0.70
CA THR A 92 2.65 17.38 -1.01
C THR A 92 3.46 17.93 0.17
N CYS A 93 3.02 17.64 1.40
CA CYS A 93 3.66 18.11 2.63
C CYS A 93 4.04 16.93 3.55
N PRO A 94 5.00 16.06 3.14
CA PRO A 94 5.39 14.87 3.89
C PRO A 94 5.99 15.15 5.28
N GLU A 95 6.54 16.35 5.52
CA GLU A 95 7.14 16.71 6.82
C GLU A 95 6.08 17.12 7.86
N ASN A 96 4.84 17.36 7.44
CA ASN A 96 3.74 17.74 8.33
C ASN A 96 3.05 16.54 8.99
N PHE A 97 3.41 15.30 8.64
CA PHE A 97 2.80 14.11 9.23
C PHE A 97 3.47 13.73 10.55
N VAL A 98 2.64 13.43 11.55
CA VAL A 98 3.07 12.90 12.84
C VAL A 98 2.45 11.52 13.02
N PHE A 99 3.29 10.48 13.01
CA PHE A 99 2.84 9.09 13.15
C PHE A 99 2.90 8.63 14.61
N HIS A 100 1.77 8.11 15.09
CA HIS A 100 1.60 7.52 16.41
C HIS A 100 1.38 6.02 16.24
N PHE A 101 2.31 5.19 16.72
CA PHE A 101 2.17 3.73 16.66
C PHE A 101 1.66 3.16 17.99
N LEU A 102 0.56 2.43 17.92
CA LEU A 102 -0.11 1.80 19.05
C LEU A 102 0.20 0.31 19.05
N SER A 103 0.82 -0.20 20.11
CA SER A 103 1.05 -1.63 20.27
C SER A 103 0.29 -2.16 21.47
N ALA A 104 -0.38 -3.30 21.32
CA ALA A 104 -1.16 -3.92 22.39
C ALA A 104 -0.28 -4.57 23.48
N LYS A 105 0.97 -4.91 23.14
CA LYS A 105 1.94 -5.55 24.04
C LYS A 105 3.35 -5.18 23.65
N TYR A 106 4.27 -5.26 24.62
CA TYR A 106 5.69 -5.10 24.35
C TYR A 106 6.21 -6.31 23.56
N GLU A 107 6.68 -6.06 22.34
CA GLU A 107 7.30 -7.07 21.48
C GLU A 107 8.77 -6.72 21.25
N PRO A 108 9.74 -7.44 21.85
CA PRO A 108 11.16 -7.10 21.79
C PRO A 108 11.71 -7.13 20.36
N LYS A 109 11.10 -7.92 19.47
CA LYS A 109 11.47 -7.95 18.06
C LYS A 109 11.16 -6.64 17.34
N ILE A 110 10.04 -5.99 17.64
CA ILE A 110 9.70 -4.68 17.06
C ILE A 110 10.72 -3.64 17.52
N TYR A 111 11.01 -3.59 18.82
CA TYR A 111 11.99 -2.67 19.39
C TYR A 111 13.38 -2.83 18.76
N ASN A 112 13.84 -4.08 18.63
CA ASN A 112 15.14 -4.39 18.02
C ASN A 112 15.16 -4.11 16.52
N SER A 113 14.03 -4.23 15.81
CA SER A 113 13.95 -3.89 14.39
C SER A 113 13.93 -2.38 14.11
N ILE A 114 13.42 -1.57 15.05
CA ILE A 114 13.40 -0.10 14.92
C ILE A 114 14.75 0.51 15.30
N ASN A 115 15.47 -0.09 16.25
CA ASN A 115 16.76 0.41 16.74
C ASN A 115 17.99 -0.19 16.03
N SER A 116 17.78 -1.04 15.02
CA SER A 116 18.87 -1.67 14.23
C SER A 116 19.21 -0.85 12.99
#